data_AF-A0A523MPI1-F1
#
_entry.id   AF-A0A523MPI1-F1
#
_cell.length_a   1.000
_cell.length_b   1.000
_cell.length_c   1.000
_cell.angle_alpha   90.00
_cell.angle_beta   90.00
_cell.angle_gamma   90.00
#
_symmetry.space_group_name_H-M   'P 1'
#
loop_
_entity.id
_entity.type
_entity.pdbx_description
1 polymer ?
#
loop_
_entity_poly.entity_id
_entity_poly.type
_entity_poly.pdbx_seq_one_letter_code
_entity_poly.pdbx_strand_id
1 'polypeptide(L)'
;MTTLRLLCAVAVLVILNPANGAPADGADLYAQFCQGCHNNNAAGLQQFTGSIEEFQGILEGERDTTMPDFYGVFGPEEVAELYRYIRSPEPG
;
A
#
# COMPACT_ATOMS: atom_id res chain seq x y z
N MET A 1 -22.91 -21.54 49.38
CA MET A 1 -22.44 -20.22 48.91
C MET A 1 -20.93 -20.27 48.81
N THR A 2 -20.38 -20.68 47.65
CA THR A 2 -18.93 -20.70 47.42
C THR A 2 -18.64 -20.53 45.93
N THR A 3 -18.56 -19.25 45.54
CA THR A 3 -17.69 -18.66 44.51
C THR A 3 -17.32 -19.50 43.28
N LEU A 4 -18.07 -19.29 42.20
CA LEU A 4 -17.65 -19.49 40.81
C LEU A 4 -16.51 -18.50 40.49
N ARG A 5 -15.26 -18.98 40.48
CA ARG A 5 -14.13 -18.20 39.96
C ARG A 5 -14.05 -18.42 38.45
N LEU A 6 -14.53 -17.44 37.69
CA LEU A 6 -14.18 -17.24 36.29
C LEU A 6 -12.65 -17.31 36.17
N LEU A 7 -12.15 -18.42 35.65
CA LEU A 7 -10.79 -18.47 35.12
C LEU A 7 -10.82 -17.64 33.84
N CYS A 8 -10.17 -16.49 33.91
CA CYS A 8 -9.88 -15.63 32.77
C CYS A 8 -9.33 -16.50 31.64
N ALA A 9 -10.08 -16.60 30.54
CA ALA A 9 -9.52 -17.05 29.29
C ALA A 9 -8.50 -15.98 28.88
N VAL A 10 -7.23 -16.20 29.24
CA VAL A 10 -6.12 -15.51 28.63
C VAL A 10 -6.05 -16.05 27.22
N ALA A 11 -6.84 -15.46 26.32
CA ALA A 11 -6.61 -15.56 24.90
C ALA A 11 -5.26 -14.88 24.68
N VAL A 12 -4.19 -15.68 24.69
CA VAL A 12 -2.92 -15.29 24.10
C VAL A 12 -3.24 -15.06 22.63
N LEU A 13 -3.53 -13.80 22.29
CA LEU A 13 -3.57 -13.35 20.91
C LEU A 13 -2.14 -13.57 20.42
N VAL A 14 -1.91 -14.69 19.75
CA VAL A 14 -0.73 -14.89 18.93
C VAL A 14 -0.78 -13.77 17.90
N ILE A 15 -0.02 -12.70 18.13
CA ILE A 15 0.22 -11.66 17.14
C ILE A 15 1.01 -12.38 16.04
N LEU A 16 0.29 -12.94 15.08
CA LEU A 16 0.88 -13.37 13.81
C LEU A 16 1.43 -12.08 13.20
N ASN A 17 2.74 -11.90 13.30
CA ASN A 17 3.46 -10.86 12.60
C ASN A 17 3.81 -11.43 11.22
N PRO A 18 3.11 -11.07 10.13
CA PRO A 18 3.48 -11.54 8.80
C PRO A 18 4.65 -10.68 8.29
N ALA A 19 5.82 -10.77 8.93
CA ALA A 19 7.01 -10.08 8.42
C ALA A 19 7.64 -10.78 7.20
N ASN A 20 7.04 -11.84 6.67
CA ASN A 20 7.52 -12.53 5.48
C ASN A 20 6.35 -13.07 4.65
N GLY A 21 5.88 -12.30 3.66
CA GLY A 21 5.15 -12.87 2.53
C GLY A 21 3.96 -12.09 1.98
N ALA A 22 3.51 -11.00 2.62
CA ALA A 22 2.49 -10.13 2.05
C ALA A 22 3.14 -8.86 1.47
N PRO A 23 2.70 -8.38 0.29
CA PRO A 23 3.15 -7.09 -0.22
C PRO A 23 2.78 -5.97 0.75
N ALA A 24 3.60 -4.92 0.79
CA ALA A 24 3.29 -3.73 1.57
C ALA A 24 1.98 -3.09 1.09
N ASP A 25 1.21 -2.50 2.01
CA ASP A 25 -0.06 -1.85 1.68
C ASP A 25 0.16 -0.64 0.74
N GLY A 26 -0.73 -0.48 -0.24
CA GLY A 26 -0.63 0.56 -1.25
C GLY A 26 -0.71 1.99 -0.68
N ALA A 27 -1.45 2.20 0.41
CA ALA A 27 -1.52 3.49 1.09
C ALA A 27 -0.18 3.84 1.77
N ASP A 28 0.47 2.86 2.40
CA ASP A 28 1.77 3.03 3.05
C ASP A 28 2.89 3.30 2.03
N LEU A 29 2.89 2.55 0.92
CA LEU A 29 3.81 2.80 -0.19
C LEU A 29 3.60 4.19 -0.78
N TYR A 30 2.35 4.58 -1.01
CA TYR A 30 2.01 5.89 -1.56
C TYR A 30 2.46 7.03 -0.64
N ALA A 31 2.24 6.90 0.66
CA ALA A 31 2.63 7.91 1.65
C ALA A 31 4.16 8.12 1.68
N GLN A 32 4.93 7.05 1.52
CA GLN A 32 6.39 7.10 1.57
C GLN A 32 7.01 7.65 0.29
N PHE A 33 6.51 7.26 -0.89
CA PHE A 33 7.20 7.50 -2.15
C PHE A 33 6.51 8.52 -3.07
N CYS A 34 5.19 8.68 -2.98
CA CYS A 34 4.40 9.37 -4.00
C CYS A 34 3.77 10.68 -3.49
N GLN A 35 3.33 10.68 -2.23
CA GLN A 35 2.55 11.77 -1.63
C GLN A 35 3.24 13.14 -1.70
N GLY A 36 4.58 13.17 -1.61
CA GLY A 36 5.35 14.42 -1.64
C GLY A 36 5.15 15.25 -2.90
N CYS A 37 4.83 14.62 -4.03
CA CYS A 37 4.56 15.30 -5.30
C CYS A 37 3.09 15.18 -5.73
N HIS A 38 2.44 14.07 -5.41
CA HIS A 38 1.08 13.76 -5.87
C HIS A 38 -0.01 14.11 -4.85
N ASN A 39 0.34 14.78 -3.75
CA ASN A 39 -0.53 15.14 -2.62
C ASN A 39 -1.11 13.92 -1.88
N ASN A 40 -1.74 14.15 -0.73
CA ASN A 40 -2.37 13.08 0.04
C ASN A 40 -3.52 12.43 -0.74
N ASN A 41 -3.80 11.15 -0.46
CA ASN A 41 -4.94 10.41 -1.01
C ASN A 41 -5.02 10.44 -2.55
N ALA A 42 -3.88 10.37 -3.22
CA ALA A 42 -3.82 10.40 -4.68
C ALA A 42 -4.53 11.61 -5.32
N ALA A 43 -4.66 12.73 -4.61
CA ALA A 43 -5.43 13.89 -5.09
C ALA A 43 -4.86 14.49 -6.39
N GLY A 44 -3.53 14.45 -6.56
CA GLY A 44 -2.84 14.86 -7.79
C GLY A 44 -2.89 13.85 -8.93
N LEU A 45 -3.54 12.69 -8.73
CA LEU A 45 -3.60 11.57 -9.68
C LEU A 45 -5.02 11.20 -10.09
N GLN A 46 -6.05 11.91 -9.64
CA GLN A 46 -7.47 11.59 -9.92
C GLN A 46 -7.84 11.55 -11.41
N GLN A 47 -7.01 12.15 -12.28
CA GLN A 47 -7.20 12.15 -13.72
C GLN A 47 -6.51 10.97 -14.43
N PHE A 48 -5.70 10.18 -13.71
CA PHE A 48 -5.06 9.01 -14.28
C PHE A 48 -6.09 7.91 -14.51
N THR A 49 -6.25 7.51 -15.77
CA THR A 49 -7.19 6.47 -16.22
C THR A 49 -6.51 5.31 -16.95
N GLY A 50 -5.17 5.28 -16.90
CA GLY A 50 -4.36 4.26 -17.58
C GLY A 50 -4.50 2.87 -16.97
N SER A 51 -4.04 1.86 -17.73
CA SER A 51 -3.97 0.48 -17.26
C SER A 51 -2.84 0.29 -16.24
N ILE A 52 -2.78 -0.90 -15.63
CA ILE A 52 -1.66 -1.24 -14.72
C ILE A 52 -0.33 -1.32 -15.46
N GLU A 53 -0.34 -1.77 -16.73
CA GLU A 53 0.85 -1.79 -17.57
C GLU A 53 1.34 -0.38 -17.88
N GLU A 54 0.42 0.54 -18.19
CA GLU A 54 0.77 1.96 -18.37
C GLU A 54 1.30 2.58 -17.07
N PHE A 55 0.69 2.25 -15.94
CA PHE A 55 1.16 2.70 -14.62
C PHE A 55 2.59 2.21 -14.34
N GLN A 56 2.86 0.94 -14.60
CA GLN A 56 4.19 0.37 -14.43
C GLN A 56 5.22 1.05 -15.35
N GLY A 57 4.89 1.27 -16.63
CA GLY A 57 5.78 1.99 -17.55
C GLY A 57 6.10 3.42 -17.08
N ILE A 58 5.13 4.10 -16.47
CA ILE A 58 5.38 5.43 -15.86
C ILE A 58 6.35 5.32 -14.68
N LEU A 59 6.17 4.33 -13.80
CA LEU A 59 7.09 4.08 -12.69
C LEU A 59 8.52 3.76 -13.17
N GLU A 60 8.65 3.04 -14.29
CA GLU A 60 9.93 2.67 -14.90
C GLU A 60 10.53 3.77 -15.79
N GLY A 61 9.98 4.99 -15.74
CA GLY A 61 10.54 6.14 -16.45
C GLY A 61 10.32 6.12 -17.97
N GLU A 62 9.39 5.31 -18.49
CA GLU A 62 9.08 5.28 -19.93
C GLU A 62 8.49 6.60 -20.44
N ARG A 63 8.04 7.47 -19.52
CA ARG A 63 7.64 8.84 -19.82
C ARG A 63 8.74 9.81 -19.40
N ASP A 64 9.29 10.51 -20.38
CA ASP A 64 10.26 11.60 -20.18
C ASP A 64 9.59 12.79 -19.46
N THR A 65 9.54 12.70 -18.14
CA THR A 65 8.86 13.63 -17.24
C THR A 65 9.72 13.94 -16.03
N THR A 66 9.25 14.87 -15.19
CA THR A 66 9.89 15.15 -13.89
C THR A 66 9.72 14.01 -12.87
N MET A 67 8.84 13.04 -13.14
CA MET A 67 8.64 11.90 -12.24
C MET A 67 9.92 11.04 -12.21
N PRO A 68 10.49 10.74 -11.03
CA PRO A 68 11.69 9.93 -10.95
C PRO A 68 11.43 8.49 -11.40
N ASP A 69 12.48 7.82 -11.87
CA ASP A 69 12.47 6.41 -12.22
C ASP A 69 12.53 5.54 -10.95
N PHE A 70 11.59 4.60 -10.86
CA PHE A 70 11.41 3.64 -9.78
C PHE A 70 11.69 2.20 -10.22
N TYR A 71 12.36 1.98 -11.36
CA TYR A 71 12.73 0.65 -11.83
C TYR A 71 13.49 -0.14 -10.73
N GLY A 72 12.94 -1.30 -10.38
CA GLY A 72 13.50 -2.18 -9.34
C GLY A 72 13.30 -1.71 -7.89
N VAL A 73 12.60 -0.60 -7.66
CA VAL A 73 12.22 -0.15 -6.31
C VAL A 73 11.02 -0.93 -5.79
N PHE A 74 10.03 -1.18 -6.65
CA PHE A 74 8.80 -1.90 -6.30
C PHE A 74 8.77 -3.28 -6.97
N GLY A 75 8.36 -4.29 -6.21
CA GLY A 75 7.97 -5.59 -6.76
C GLY A 75 6.61 -5.53 -7.48
N PRO A 76 6.27 -6.55 -8.28
CA PRO A 76 5.03 -6.55 -9.06
C PRO A 76 3.76 -6.49 -8.18
N GLU A 77 3.79 -7.11 -7.00
CA GLU A 77 2.68 -7.07 -6.05
C GLU A 77 2.52 -5.67 -5.41
N GLU A 78 3.63 -4.98 -5.13
CA GLU A 78 3.63 -3.61 -4.61
C GLU A 78 3.14 -2.60 -5.66
N VAL A 79 3.50 -2.80 -6.94
CA VAL A 79 2.96 -2.03 -8.07
C VAL A 79 1.44 -2.22 -8.16
N ALA A 80 0.94 -3.44 -7.98
CA ALA A 80 -0.50 -3.72 -7.97
C ALA A 80 -1.21 -3.02 -6.80
N GLU A 81 -0.62 -3.02 -5.61
CA GLU A 81 -1.18 -2.33 -4.44
C GLU A 81 -1.17 -0.80 -4.60
N LEU A 82 -0.09 -0.22 -5.11
CA LEU A 82 -0.04 1.20 -5.48
C LEU A 82 -1.10 1.55 -6.53
N TYR A 83 -1.22 0.73 -7.59
CA TYR A 83 -2.23 0.92 -8.64
C TYR A 83 -3.66 0.85 -8.10
N ARG A 84 -3.92 -0.10 -7.18
CA ARG A 84 -5.20 -0.21 -6.48
C ARG A 84 -5.50 1.05 -5.67
N TYR A 85 -4.53 1.51 -4.89
CA TYR A 85 -4.69 2.69 -4.03
C TYR A 85 -4.99 3.96 -4.83
N ILE A 86 -4.25 4.25 -5.91
CA ILE A 86 -4.47 5.49 -6.69
C ILE A 86 -5.84 5.53 -7.39
N ARG A 87 -6.45 4.35 -7.65
CA ARG A 87 -7.78 4.24 -8.25
C ARG A 87 -8.92 4.33 -7.24
N SER A 88 -8.65 4.04 -5.98
CA SER A 88 -9.62 4.06 -4.89
C SER A 88 -8.88 4.34 -3.59
N PRO A 89 -8.55 5.63 -3.31
CA PRO A 89 -7.75 6.01 -2.16
C PRO A 89 -8.60 5.98 -0.89
N GLU A 90 -8.80 4.77 -0.37
CA GLU A 90 -9.32 4.52 0.96
C GLU A 90 -8.16 4.58 1.98
N PRO A 91 -8.38 5.08 3.20
CA PRO A 91 -7.42 4.91 4.28
C PRO A 91 -7.18 3.41 4.54
N GLY A 92 -5.91 3.01 4.67
CA GLY A 92 -5.53 1.67 5.12
C GLY A 92 -5.92 1.39 6.57
#